data_AF-T1B3Z4-F1
#
_entry.id   AF-T1B3Z4-F1
#
_cell.length_a   1.000
_cell.length_b   1.000
_cell.length_c   1.000
_cell.angle_alpha   90.00
_cell.angle_beta   90.00
_cell.angle_gamma   90.00
#
_symmetry.space_group_name_H-M   'P 1'
#
loop_
_entity.id
_entity.type
_entity.pdbx_description
1 polymer ?
#
loop_
_entity_poly.entity_id
_entity_poly.type
_entity_poly.pdbx_seq_one_letter_code
_entity_poly.pdbx_strand_id
1 'polypeptide(L)' 'METHPHPDAALSDGQNMYDLDRMEALLASLCEIDRMVKAHPYPERLDAY' A
#
# COMPACT_ATOMS: atom_id res chain seq x y z
N MET A 1 0.59 7.12 -0.83
CA MET A 1 0.56 6.73 -2.25
C MET A 1 -0.21 7.79 -2.99
N GLU A 2 0.41 8.40 -4.00
CA GLU A 2 -0.27 9.32 -4.91
C GLU A 2 -0.93 8.52 -6.03
N THR A 3 -2.04 9.03 -6.56
CA THR A 3 -2.90 8.28 -7.48
C THR A 3 -3.43 9.21 -8.56
N HIS A 4 -3.57 8.74 -9.79
CA HIS A 4 -4.20 9.51 -10.86
C HIS A 4 -5.01 8.60 -11.78
N PRO A 5 -6.17 9.05 -12.32
CA PRO A 5 -6.90 8.31 -13.35
C PRO A 5 -6.06 8.08 -14.62
N HIS A 6 -5.14 9.00 -14.91
CA HIS A 6 -4.28 8.98 -16.09
C HIS A 6 -2.84 9.39 -15.72
N PRO A 7 -2.03 8.52 -15.08
CA PRO A 7 -0.70 8.89 -14.57
C PRO A 7 0.19 9.58 -15.62
N ASP A 8 0.13 9.12 -16.87
CA ASP A 8 0.90 9.68 -17.99
C ASP A 8 0.52 11.14 -18.36
N ALA A 9 -0.68 11.58 -17.95
CA ALA A 9 -1.19 12.94 -18.19
C ALA A 9 -1.12 13.83 -16.93
N ALA A 10 -0.52 13.35 -15.83
CA ALA A 10 -0.41 14.12 -14.62
C ALA A 10 0.49 15.35 -14.82
N LEU A 11 0.05 16.50 -14.32
CA LEU A 11 0.79 17.77 -14.42
C LEU A 11 2.06 17.79 -13.56
N SER A 12 2.19 16.84 -12.63
CA SER A 12 3.34 16.68 -11.76
C SER A 12 3.45 15.20 -11.37
N ASP A 13 4.69 14.70 -11.36
CA ASP A 13 5.09 13.39 -10.83
C ASP A 13 4.34 12.14 -11.32
N GLY A 14 3.78 12.18 -12.54
CA GLY A 14 2.96 11.09 -13.10
C GLY A 14 3.59 9.69 -13.08
N GLN A 15 4.90 9.58 -13.30
CA GLN A 15 5.61 8.29 -13.29
C GLN A 15 5.60 7.59 -11.92
N ASN A 16 5.40 8.33 -10.83
CA ASN A 16 5.32 7.80 -9.47
C ASN A 16 3.88 7.62 -8.98
N MET A 17 2.87 8.04 -9.74
CA MET A 17 1.47 7.90 -9.37
C MET A 17 0.94 6.52 -9.73
N TYR A 18 0.16 5.92 -8.83
CA TYR A 18 -0.54 4.69 -9.13
C TYR A 18 -1.84 4.96 -9.92
N ASP A 19 -2.18 4.04 -10.81
CA ASP A 19 -3.46 4.08 -11.53
C ASP A 19 -4.63 3.96 -10.55
N LEU A 20 -5.51 4.98 -10.52
CA LEU A 20 -6.62 5.06 -9.60
C LEU A 20 -7.59 3.88 -9.75
N ASP A 21 -7.83 3.39 -10.98
CA ASP A 21 -8.77 2.30 -11.24
C ASP A 21 -8.27 0.96 -10.68
N ARG A 22 -6.97 0.86 -10.39
CA ARG A 22 -6.33 -0.33 -9.83
C ARG A 22 -6.16 -0.26 -8.32
N MET A 23 -6.51 0.85 -7.69
CA MET A 23 -6.24 1.11 -6.27
C MET A 23 -6.94 0.11 -5.35
N GLU A 24 -8.17 -0.29 -5.67
CA GLU A 24 -8.91 -1.24 -4.83
C GLU A 24 -8.19 -2.60 -4.73
N ALA A 25 -7.74 -3.15 -5.85
CA ALA A 25 -7.04 -4.42 -5.87
C ALA A 25 -5.70 -4.37 -5.11
N LEU A 26 -4.96 -3.25 -5.25
CA LEU A 26 -3.74 -3.03 -4.49
C LEU A 26 -4.02 -2.97 -2.98
N LEU A 27 -4.99 -2.16 -2.56
CA LEU A 27 -5.35 -2.01 -1.15
C LEU A 27 -5.90 -3.30 -0.55
N ALA A 28 -6.69 -4.07 -1.29
CA ALA A 28 -7.16 -5.39 -0.84
C ALA A 28 -5.99 -6.30 -0.48
N SER A 29 -5.00 -6.38 -1.38
CA SER A 29 -3.79 -7.20 -1.17
C SER A 29 -2.95 -6.69 0.01
N LEU A 30 -2.77 -5.38 0.13
CA LEU A 30 -2.05 -4.77 1.26
C LEU A 30 -2.77 -4.97 2.59
N CYS A 31 -4.10 -4.90 2.62
CA CYS A 31 -4.90 -5.17 3.82
C CYS A 31 -4.81 -6.64 4.24
N GLU A 32 -4.73 -7.59 3.31
CA GLU A 32 -4.52 -9.00 3.64
C GLU A 32 -3.16 -9.21 4.32
N ILE A 33 -2.10 -8.64 3.73
CA ILE A 33 -0.76 -8.67 4.32
C ILE A 33 -0.76 -8.01 5.70
N ASP A 34 -1.36 -6.83 5.82
CA ASP A 34 -1.44 -6.05 7.07
C ASP A 34 -2.09 -6.86 8.19
N ARG A 35 -3.25 -7.49 7.90
CA ARG A 35 -3.94 -8.35 8.85
C ARG A 35 -3.11 -9.57 9.23
N MET A 36 -2.46 -10.20 8.25
CA MET A 36 -1.63 -11.39 8.48
C MET A 36 -0.46 -11.08 9.40
N VAL A 37 0.30 -10.03 9.12
CA VAL A 37 1.50 -9.71 9.92
C VAL A 37 1.16 -9.19 11.31
N LYS A 38 0.01 -8.51 11.46
CA LYS A 38 -0.49 -8.01 12.76
C LYS A 38 -1.24 -9.04 13.59
N ALA A 39 -1.48 -10.25 13.07
CA ALA A 39 -2.19 -11.31 13.80
C ALA A 39 -1.44 -11.78 15.05
N HIS A 40 -0.13 -11.56 15.10
CA HIS A 40 0.74 -11.92 16.22
C HIS A 40 1.65 -10.74 16.59
N PRO A 41 2.18 -10.69 17.83
CA PRO A 41 3.22 -9.73 18.17
C PRO A 41 4.41 -9.88 17.22
N TYR A 42 4.96 -8.74 16.79
CA TYR A 42 6.14 -8.79 15.94
C TYR A 42 7.33 -9.42 16.68
N PRO A 43 8.12 -10.29 16.04
CA PRO A 43 9.22 -11.01 16.70
C PRO A 43 10.20 -10.10 17.43
N GLU A 44 10.54 -8.93 16.87
CA GLU A 44 11.45 -7.96 17.47
C GLU A 44 10.90 -7.29 18.75
N ARG A 45 9.63 -7.53 19.08
CA ARG A 45 8.97 -7.03 20.30
C ARG A 45 8.80 -8.08 21.38
N LEU A 46 9.14 -9.35 21.11
CA LEU A 46 8.99 -10.45 22.07
C LEU A 46 10.06 -10.42 23.17
N ASP A 47 11.27 -9.94 22.85
CA ASP A 47 12.42 -9.90 23.78
C ASP A 47 12.48 -8.61 24.63
N ALA A 48 11.44 -7.78 24.57
CA ALA A 48 11.44 -6.44 25.18
C ALA A 48 10.99 -6.40 26.66
N TYR A 49 10.97 -7.54 27.37
CA TYR A 49 10.61 -7.65 28.79
C TYR A 49 11.54 -8.58 29.57
#